data_AF-A0A8H2DUG6-F1
#
_entry.id   AF-A0A8H2DUG6-F1
#
_cell.length_a   1.000
_cell.length_b   1.000
_cell.length_c   1.000
_cell.angle_alpha   90.00
_cell.angle_beta   90.00
_cell.angle_gamma   90.00
#
_symmetry.space_group_name_H-M   'P 1'
#
loop_
_entity.id
_entity.type
_entity.pdbx_description
1 polymer ?
#
loop_
_entity_poly.entity_id
_entity_poly.type
_entity_poly.pdbx_seq_one_letter_code
_entity_poly.pdbx_strand_id
1 'polypeptide(L)'
;MPSWQEIAAERQAHRDSTIEALAKLPDPIIIPGFGDPSKLPLNVYKTCQYYLTPREIEITEANPIIILAQLANSTISAVDVTRAFLKRAAIAQKLTNCTTELLPSIALARAAELDAHLKTHKKPVGPLHGLPISIKEHLGLKGHDLNAGFCGWVGNTAFETADILRPLYDAGCIFYVRTTQPQTLMHLETSNNLYGVTVNGFNRNLSSGGSSGGEGALIGLRGSCLGVGTDIGGSIRSPAANNGVYGLRPTSYRLPMGSQSATMQGEEHIVPVVGPLSTHLPALSLFMSVAIGSKPWLSDPMLVPLPWREESHFPLNAVTGRMKKMKIGVMRWDGVVMPHPPILRAIDEVVKKLRAWKDEFEVVEWKETKAAQAWDIIVSLAFCPLKLLVGSILNLRIVCIILRRWRERRTSSNGRNKRTNPPIIRMDSNATKSSKASRTLYE
;
A
#
# COMPACT_ATOMS: atom_id res chain seq x y z
N MET A 1 1.34 23.01 21.66
CA MET A 1 1.15 21.91 20.71
C MET A 1 1.02 20.64 21.51
N PRO A 2 0.08 19.74 21.19
CA PRO A 2 -0.01 18.45 21.86
C PRO A 2 1.29 17.68 21.71
N SER A 3 1.65 16.92 22.74
CA SER A 3 2.73 15.93 22.70
C SER A 3 2.41 14.82 21.70
N TRP A 4 3.43 14.10 21.23
CA TRP A 4 3.20 12.99 20.30
C TRP A 4 2.39 11.86 20.95
N GLN A 5 2.48 11.70 22.28
CA GLN A 5 1.70 10.73 23.04
C GLN A 5 0.21 11.10 23.08
N GLU A 6 -0.12 12.38 23.25
CA GLU A 6 -1.51 12.84 23.18
C GLU A 6 -2.10 12.62 21.77
N ILE A 7 -1.32 12.92 20.72
CA ILE A 7 -1.71 12.66 19.32
C ILE A 7 -1.91 11.15 19.08
N ALA A 8 -1.00 10.32 19.58
CA ALA A 8 -1.11 8.86 19.45
C ALA A 8 -2.36 8.32 20.18
N ALA A 9 -2.62 8.78 21.41
CA ALA A 9 -3.80 8.40 22.17
C ALA A 9 -5.10 8.79 21.44
N GLU A 10 -5.14 9.99 20.83
CA GLU A 10 -6.27 10.42 20.02
C GLU A 10 -6.51 9.51 18.81
N ARG A 11 -5.45 9.15 18.07
CA ARG A 11 -5.56 8.25 16.90
C ARG A 11 -5.93 6.81 17.28
N GLN A 12 -5.44 6.32 18.42
CA GLN A 12 -5.83 5.02 18.95
C GLN A 12 -7.29 5.02 19.41
N ALA A 13 -7.74 6.09 20.07
CA ALA A 13 -9.15 6.26 20.45
C ALA A 13 -10.06 6.36 19.22
N HIS A 14 -9.65 7.07 18.17
CA HIS A 14 -10.36 7.09 16.89
C HIS A 14 -10.50 5.68 16.32
N ARG A 15 -9.39 4.94 16.16
CA ARG A 15 -9.41 3.54 15.70
C ARG A 15 -10.37 2.69 16.53
N ASP A 16 -10.26 2.74 17.85
CA ASP A 16 -11.06 1.91 18.73
C ASP A 16 -12.55 2.29 18.66
N SER A 17 -12.87 3.58 18.50
CA SER A 17 -14.25 4.04 18.26
C SER A 17 -14.83 3.52 16.95
N THR A 18 -14.03 3.36 15.89
CA THR A 18 -14.50 2.75 14.63
C THR A 18 -14.83 1.27 14.78
N ILE A 19 -14.17 0.57 15.71
CA ILE A 19 -14.47 -0.82 16.06
C ILE A 19 -15.72 -0.89 16.93
N GLU A 20 -15.84 0.00 17.92
CA GLU A 20 -17.03 0.08 18.79
C GLU A 20 -18.30 0.43 18.01
N ALA A 21 -18.18 1.19 16.92
CA ALA A 21 -19.29 1.52 16.03
C ALA A 21 -19.96 0.27 15.43
N LEU A 22 -19.25 -0.86 15.33
CA LEU A 22 -19.81 -2.14 14.88
C LEU A 22 -20.94 -2.64 15.79
N ALA A 23 -20.85 -2.42 17.10
CA ALA A 23 -21.88 -2.78 18.06
C ALA A 23 -23.10 -1.83 18.04
N LYS A 24 -22.97 -0.66 17.38
CA LYS A 24 -24.03 0.36 17.24
C LYS A 24 -24.79 0.24 15.93
N LEU A 25 -24.45 -0.73 15.07
CA LEU A 25 -25.18 -1.02 13.84
C LEU A 25 -26.60 -1.52 14.16
N PRO A 26 -27.59 -1.33 13.26
CA PRO A 26 -28.95 -1.86 13.46
C PRO A 26 -28.99 -3.36 13.70
N ASP A 27 -28.09 -4.11 13.05
CA ASP A 27 -27.74 -5.48 13.38
C ASP A 27 -26.30 -5.52 13.93
N PRO A 28 -26.12 -5.47 15.27
CA PRO A 28 -24.82 -5.32 15.90
C PRO A 28 -23.82 -6.43 15.54
N ILE A 29 -22.60 -6.03 15.21
CA ILE A 29 -21.47 -6.96 15.11
C ILE A 29 -20.73 -6.92 16.45
N ILE A 30 -20.87 -8.00 17.23
CA ILE A 30 -20.24 -8.11 18.54
C ILE A 30 -18.81 -8.63 18.39
N ILE A 31 -17.85 -7.87 18.90
CA ILE A 31 -16.44 -8.23 18.93
C ILE A 31 -16.12 -8.80 20.32
N PRO A 32 -15.50 -9.99 20.42
CA PRO A 32 -15.14 -10.57 21.70
C PRO A 32 -14.09 -9.72 22.43
N GLY A 33 -14.18 -9.70 23.75
CA GLY A 33 -13.12 -9.16 24.60
C GLY A 33 -11.94 -10.13 24.67
N PHE A 34 -10.72 -9.62 24.45
CA PHE A 34 -9.48 -10.41 24.52
C PHE A 34 -8.73 -10.25 25.85
N GLY A 35 -9.31 -9.54 26.81
CA GLY A 35 -8.66 -9.24 28.09
C GLY A 35 -7.35 -8.48 27.90
N ASP A 36 -6.33 -8.87 28.65
CA ASP A 36 -4.98 -8.30 28.60
C ASP A 36 -4.23 -8.77 27.33
N PRO A 37 -3.89 -7.87 26.38
CA PRO A 37 -3.18 -8.24 25.15
C PRO A 37 -1.80 -8.87 25.37
N SER A 38 -1.20 -8.69 26.56
CA SER A 38 0.08 -9.33 26.92
C SER A 38 -0.08 -10.83 27.21
N LYS A 39 -1.30 -11.29 27.51
CA LYS A 39 -1.62 -12.70 27.81
C LYS A 39 -2.10 -13.50 26.61
N LEU A 40 -2.24 -12.87 25.45
CA LEU A 40 -2.57 -13.56 24.20
C LEU A 40 -1.47 -14.57 23.82
N PRO A 41 -1.82 -15.75 23.28
CA PRO A 41 -0.83 -16.75 22.88
C PRO A 41 0.11 -16.20 21.82
N LEU A 42 1.32 -16.77 21.72
CA LEU A 42 2.29 -16.35 20.70
C LEU A 42 1.74 -16.57 19.29
N ASN A 43 1.14 -17.73 19.02
CA ASN A 43 0.50 -18.02 17.74
C ASN A 43 -0.99 -17.70 17.82
N VAL A 44 -1.43 -16.72 17.04
CA VAL A 44 -2.83 -16.29 16.92
C VAL A 44 -3.41 -16.53 15.53
N TYR A 45 -2.69 -17.24 14.67
CA TYR A 45 -3.01 -17.39 13.25
C TYR A 45 -4.43 -17.96 13.03
N LYS A 46 -4.86 -18.89 13.89
CA LYS A 46 -6.21 -19.50 13.83
C LYS A 46 -7.21 -18.87 14.81
N THR A 47 -6.80 -17.92 15.63
CA THR A 47 -7.62 -17.42 16.75
C THR A 47 -8.94 -16.79 16.28
N CYS A 48 -8.96 -16.16 15.10
CA CYS A 48 -10.20 -15.61 14.53
C CYS A 48 -11.32 -16.64 14.42
N GLN A 49 -11.00 -17.90 14.07
CA GLN A 49 -11.99 -18.96 13.85
C GLN A 49 -12.80 -19.30 15.10
N TYR A 50 -12.27 -19.05 16.30
CA TYR A 50 -12.97 -19.33 17.56
C TYR A 50 -14.11 -18.33 17.86
N TYR A 51 -14.16 -17.20 17.14
CA TYR A 51 -15.09 -16.11 17.41
C TYR A 51 -15.99 -15.77 16.22
N LEU A 52 -15.88 -16.55 15.16
CA LEU A 52 -16.66 -16.40 13.94
C LEU A 52 -17.65 -17.56 13.83
N THR A 53 -18.81 -17.28 13.26
CA THR A 53 -19.77 -18.34 12.89
C THR A 53 -19.19 -19.17 11.75
N PRO A 54 -19.66 -20.42 11.55
CA PRO A 54 -19.24 -21.24 10.41
C PRO A 54 -19.40 -20.51 9.07
N ARG A 55 -20.47 -19.72 8.92
CA ARG A 55 -20.74 -18.93 7.72
C ARG A 55 -19.75 -17.79 7.53
N GLU A 56 -19.40 -17.07 8.59
CA GLU A 56 -18.39 -16.00 8.53
C GLU A 56 -17.00 -16.57 8.18
N ILE A 57 -16.66 -17.76 8.69
CA ILE A 57 -15.42 -18.47 8.34
C ILE A 57 -15.44 -18.86 6.86
N GLU A 58 -16.52 -19.47 6.39
CA GLU A 58 -16.68 -19.84 4.98
C GLU A 58 -16.46 -18.64 4.04
N ILE A 59 -17.09 -17.50 4.34
CA ILE A 59 -16.96 -16.27 3.54
C ILE A 59 -15.51 -15.76 3.58
N THR A 60 -14.93 -15.60 4.77
CA THR A 60 -13.64 -14.90 4.93
C THR A 60 -12.43 -15.75 4.55
N GLU A 61 -12.56 -17.09 4.51
CA GLU A 61 -11.49 -17.99 4.07
C GLU A 61 -11.60 -18.42 2.61
N ALA A 62 -12.73 -18.12 1.95
CA ALA A 62 -12.94 -18.41 0.54
C ALA A 62 -11.94 -17.69 -0.36
N ASN A 63 -11.70 -18.30 -1.53
CA ASN A 63 -10.96 -17.66 -2.61
C ASN A 63 -11.74 -16.42 -3.10
N PRO A 64 -11.12 -15.23 -3.23
CA PRO A 64 -11.78 -14.02 -3.73
C PRO A 64 -12.53 -14.22 -5.05
N ILE A 65 -12.03 -15.08 -5.94
CA ILE A 65 -12.70 -15.38 -7.21
C ILE A 65 -14.02 -16.12 -7.01
N ILE A 66 -14.09 -16.99 -6.00
CA ILE A 66 -15.33 -17.70 -5.63
C ILE A 66 -16.32 -16.71 -5.00
N ILE A 67 -15.85 -15.84 -4.10
CA ILE A 67 -16.67 -14.79 -3.48
C ILE A 67 -17.30 -13.91 -4.58
N LEU A 68 -16.49 -13.47 -5.55
CA LEU A 68 -16.96 -12.64 -6.68
C LEU A 68 -18.01 -13.36 -7.54
N ALA A 69 -17.82 -14.65 -7.82
CA ALA A 69 -18.81 -15.43 -8.56
C ALA A 69 -20.14 -15.52 -7.78
N GLN A 70 -20.08 -15.73 -6.47
CA GLN A 70 -21.25 -15.78 -5.58
C GLN A 70 -21.93 -14.41 -5.41
N LEU A 71 -21.17 -13.32 -5.45
CA LEU A 71 -21.71 -11.96 -5.43
C LEU A 71 -22.41 -11.66 -6.77
N ALA A 72 -21.75 -11.94 -7.90
CA ALA A 72 -22.28 -11.68 -9.23
C ALA A 72 -23.58 -12.45 -9.55
N ASN A 73 -23.77 -13.63 -8.96
CA ASN A 73 -24.98 -14.44 -9.12
C ASN A 73 -26.00 -14.27 -7.97
N SER A 74 -25.77 -13.32 -7.05
CA SER A 74 -26.61 -13.05 -5.89
C SER A 74 -26.82 -14.25 -4.93
N THR A 75 -25.91 -15.24 -4.93
CA THR A 75 -25.92 -16.34 -3.94
C THR A 75 -25.56 -15.82 -2.55
N ILE A 76 -24.73 -14.77 -2.48
CA ILE A 76 -24.40 -14.05 -1.25
C ILE A 76 -24.55 -12.55 -1.49
N SER A 77 -24.93 -11.81 -0.45
CA SER A 77 -25.04 -10.34 -0.55
C SER A 77 -23.70 -9.66 -0.24
N ALA A 78 -23.44 -8.52 -0.87
CA ALA A 78 -22.28 -7.69 -0.57
C ALA A 78 -22.31 -7.21 0.89
N VAL A 79 -23.50 -6.96 1.46
CA VAL A 79 -23.67 -6.62 2.87
C VAL A 79 -23.18 -7.75 3.77
N ASP A 80 -23.59 -8.99 3.55
CA ASP A 80 -23.17 -10.14 4.38
C ASP A 80 -21.65 -10.35 4.30
N VAL A 81 -21.08 -10.26 3.09
CA VAL A 81 -19.64 -10.38 2.89
C VAL A 81 -18.89 -9.27 3.63
N THR A 82 -19.33 -8.02 3.49
CA THR A 82 -18.71 -6.86 4.16
C THR A 82 -18.81 -6.97 5.68
N ARG A 83 -19.94 -7.42 6.22
CA ARG A 83 -20.12 -7.64 7.67
C ARG A 83 -19.15 -8.70 8.21
N ALA A 84 -19.01 -9.82 7.51
CA ALA A 84 -18.09 -10.89 7.90
C ALA A 84 -16.62 -10.40 7.93
N PHE A 85 -16.19 -9.63 6.91
CA PHE A 85 -14.85 -9.06 6.87
C PHE A 85 -14.64 -7.96 7.91
N LEU A 86 -15.62 -7.09 8.19
CA LEU A 86 -15.53 -6.09 9.28
C LEU A 86 -15.32 -6.76 10.63
N LYS A 87 -16.09 -7.81 10.94
CA LYS A 87 -15.94 -8.58 12.19
C LYS A 87 -14.56 -9.21 12.31
N ARG A 88 -14.11 -9.89 11.27
CA ARG A 88 -12.80 -10.56 11.27
C ARG A 88 -11.64 -9.56 11.32
N ALA A 89 -11.75 -8.42 10.64
CA ALA A 89 -10.77 -7.34 10.72
C ALA A 89 -10.67 -6.73 12.12
N ALA A 90 -11.80 -6.53 12.81
CA ALA A 90 -11.80 -6.07 14.21
C ALA A 90 -11.10 -7.06 15.14
N ILE A 91 -11.35 -8.37 14.97
CA ILE A 91 -10.66 -9.42 15.74
C ILE A 91 -9.15 -9.42 15.42
N ALA A 92 -8.79 -9.41 14.13
CA ALA A 92 -7.40 -9.34 13.69
C ALA A 92 -6.67 -8.13 14.29
N GLN A 93 -7.34 -6.97 14.34
CA GLN A 93 -6.79 -5.78 14.96
C GLN A 93 -6.45 -5.99 16.44
N LYS A 94 -7.33 -6.63 17.22
CA LYS A 94 -7.06 -6.91 18.64
C LYS A 94 -5.92 -7.92 18.83
N LEU A 95 -5.67 -8.79 17.85
CA LEU A 95 -4.62 -9.81 17.91
C LEU A 95 -3.24 -9.29 17.48
N THR A 96 -3.19 -8.46 16.44
CA THR A 96 -1.93 -8.08 15.76
C THR A 96 -1.68 -6.58 15.63
N ASN A 97 -2.65 -5.73 15.96
CA ASN A 97 -2.55 -4.28 15.81
C ASN A 97 -2.23 -3.85 14.36
N CYS A 98 -3.00 -4.36 13.39
CA CYS A 98 -2.79 -4.20 11.95
C CYS A 98 -3.64 -3.11 11.26
N THR A 99 -4.59 -2.47 11.95
CA THR A 99 -5.53 -1.49 11.40
C THR A 99 -5.36 -0.11 12.03
N THR A 100 -5.54 0.93 11.21
CA THR A 100 -5.60 2.33 11.65
C THR A 100 -7.04 2.78 11.89
N GLU A 101 -7.99 2.26 11.12
CA GLU A 101 -9.43 2.49 11.28
C GLU A 101 -10.24 1.45 10.49
N LEU A 102 -11.44 1.14 10.99
CA LEU A 102 -12.49 0.48 10.20
C LEU A 102 -13.42 1.54 9.61
N LEU A 103 -14.08 1.19 8.50
CA LEU A 103 -14.92 2.10 7.74
C LEU A 103 -16.37 1.58 7.62
N PRO A 104 -17.02 1.17 8.73
CA PRO A 104 -18.27 0.40 8.67
C PRO A 104 -19.41 1.14 7.98
N SER A 105 -19.56 2.45 8.23
CA SER A 105 -20.65 3.24 7.65
C SER A 105 -20.54 3.33 6.13
N ILE A 106 -19.39 3.75 5.59
CA ILE A 106 -19.22 3.87 4.14
C ILE A 106 -19.18 2.51 3.45
N ALA A 107 -18.62 1.49 4.11
CA ALA A 107 -18.52 0.14 3.55
C ALA A 107 -19.89 -0.52 3.41
N LEU A 108 -20.72 -0.47 4.46
CA LEU A 108 -22.06 -1.07 4.44
C LEU A 108 -23.03 -0.27 3.56
N ALA A 109 -22.89 1.05 3.48
CA ALA A 109 -23.66 1.86 2.54
C ALA A 109 -23.35 1.48 1.09
N ARG A 110 -22.06 1.36 0.73
CA ARG A 110 -21.64 0.91 -0.60
C ARG A 110 -22.06 -0.53 -0.88
N ALA A 111 -21.99 -1.41 0.11
CA ALA A 111 -22.46 -2.79 -0.02
C ALA A 111 -23.95 -2.85 -0.38
N ALA A 112 -24.79 -2.10 0.34
CA ALA A 112 -26.23 -2.03 0.10
C ALA A 112 -26.55 -1.43 -1.29
N GLU A 113 -25.79 -0.41 -1.73
CA GLU A 113 -25.92 0.17 -3.07
C GLU A 113 -25.63 -0.88 -4.15
N LEU A 114 -24.57 -1.67 -3.99
CA LEU A 114 -24.16 -2.70 -4.94
C LEU A 114 -25.20 -3.84 -5.00
N ASP A 115 -25.72 -4.29 -3.86
CA ASP A 115 -26.80 -5.27 -3.80
C ASP A 115 -28.08 -4.75 -4.50
N ALA A 116 -28.45 -3.48 -4.28
CA ALA A 116 -29.58 -2.85 -4.95
C ALA A 116 -29.36 -2.69 -6.46
N HIS A 117 -28.14 -2.35 -6.88
CA HIS A 117 -27.75 -2.28 -8.29
C HIS A 117 -27.92 -3.63 -8.96
N LEU A 118 -27.36 -4.70 -8.39
CA LEU A 118 -27.43 -6.04 -8.94
C LEU A 118 -28.87 -6.53 -9.02
N LYS A 119 -29.68 -6.26 -7.98
CA LYS A 119 -31.11 -6.60 -7.97
C LYS A 119 -31.87 -5.93 -9.11
N THR A 120 -31.56 -4.67 -9.40
CA THR A 120 -32.24 -3.85 -10.42
C THR A 120 -31.78 -4.18 -11.82
N HIS A 121 -30.47 -4.21 -12.04
CA HIS A 121 -29.85 -4.32 -13.37
C HIS A 121 -29.55 -5.76 -13.80
N LYS A 122 -29.64 -6.72 -12.86
CA LYS A 122 -29.33 -8.16 -13.07
C LYS A 122 -27.91 -8.40 -13.58
N LYS A 123 -27.01 -7.44 -13.36
CA LYS A 123 -25.59 -7.50 -13.75
C LYS A 123 -24.74 -6.80 -12.69
N PRO A 124 -23.52 -7.28 -12.43
CA PRO A 124 -22.58 -6.60 -11.56
C PRO A 124 -22.13 -5.28 -12.19
N VAL A 125 -21.81 -4.29 -11.35
CA VAL A 125 -21.19 -3.01 -11.76
C VAL A 125 -19.87 -3.23 -12.48
N GLY A 126 -19.11 -4.23 -12.03
CA GLY A 126 -17.80 -4.54 -12.57
C GLY A 126 -17.20 -5.82 -11.98
N PRO A 127 -15.95 -6.14 -12.35
CA PRO A 127 -15.29 -7.39 -11.97
C PRO A 127 -14.96 -7.52 -10.48
N LEU A 128 -15.04 -6.44 -9.71
CA LEU A 128 -14.81 -6.44 -8.26
C LEU A 128 -16.11 -6.21 -7.46
N HIS A 129 -17.27 -6.32 -8.11
CA HIS A 129 -18.57 -6.02 -7.52
C HIS A 129 -18.78 -6.69 -6.16
N GLY A 130 -18.92 -5.86 -5.12
CA GLY A 130 -19.25 -6.27 -3.76
C GLY A 130 -18.06 -6.78 -2.94
N LEU A 131 -16.85 -6.82 -3.49
CA LEU A 131 -15.68 -7.41 -2.80
C LEU A 131 -15.03 -6.40 -1.83
N PRO A 132 -14.91 -6.72 -0.53
CA PRO A 132 -14.18 -5.87 0.41
C PRO A 132 -12.66 -5.94 0.21
N ILE A 133 -12.01 -4.76 0.16
CA ILE A 133 -10.56 -4.61 -0.05
C ILE A 133 -9.97 -3.70 1.04
N SER A 134 -8.81 -4.08 1.58
CA SER A 134 -8.03 -3.29 2.55
C SER A 134 -7.08 -2.31 1.87
N ILE A 135 -6.82 -1.17 2.52
CA ILE A 135 -5.94 -0.12 1.99
C ILE A 135 -4.87 0.24 3.02
N LYS A 136 -3.59 0.25 2.61
CA LYS A 136 -2.51 0.82 3.41
C LYS A 136 -2.68 2.33 3.61
N GLU A 137 -2.56 2.81 4.86
CA GLU A 137 -2.92 4.19 5.25
C GLU A 137 -2.33 5.29 4.36
N HIS A 138 -1.05 5.22 3.97
CA HIS A 138 -0.46 6.31 3.18
C HIS A 138 -1.03 6.51 1.76
N LEU A 139 -1.92 5.63 1.30
CA LEU A 139 -2.73 5.83 0.09
C LEU A 139 -3.92 6.71 0.47
N GLY A 140 -4.04 7.89 -0.16
CA GLY A 140 -5.10 8.83 0.14
C GLY A 140 -6.49 8.21 -0.04
N LEU A 141 -7.35 8.40 0.95
CA LEU A 141 -8.78 8.12 0.85
C LEU A 141 -9.49 9.41 1.21
N LYS A 142 -10.19 10.02 0.25
CA LYS A 142 -10.76 11.37 0.43
C LYS A 142 -11.54 11.48 1.74
N GLY A 143 -11.22 12.50 2.54
CA GLY A 143 -11.88 12.75 3.83
C GLY A 143 -11.28 11.98 5.02
N HIS A 144 -10.29 11.12 4.82
CA HIS A 144 -9.61 10.39 5.88
C HIS A 144 -8.19 10.93 6.15
N ASP A 145 -7.68 10.67 7.35
CA ASP A 145 -6.34 11.09 7.78
C ASP A 145 -5.25 10.50 6.87
N LEU A 146 -4.21 11.27 6.59
CA LEU A 146 -3.13 10.91 5.67
C LEU A 146 -1.78 11.35 6.25
N ASN A 147 -1.26 10.53 7.16
CA ASN A 147 -0.15 10.90 8.04
C ASN A 147 1.17 10.16 7.77
N ALA A 148 1.18 9.07 6.99
CA ALA A 148 2.41 8.31 6.68
C ALA A 148 3.22 7.84 7.92
N GLY A 149 2.55 7.69 9.07
CA GLY A 149 3.16 7.34 10.36
C GLY A 149 3.81 8.52 11.11
N PHE A 150 3.68 9.76 10.63
CA PHE A 150 4.17 10.96 11.31
C PHE A 150 3.11 11.56 12.23
N CYS A 151 3.43 11.69 13.53
CA CYS A 151 2.55 12.39 14.47
C CYS A 151 2.27 13.84 14.05
N GLY A 152 3.25 14.52 13.47
CA GLY A 152 3.09 15.90 12.99
C GLY A 152 2.23 16.05 11.73
N TRP A 153 1.85 14.96 11.07
CA TRP A 153 0.95 14.97 9.90
C TRP A 153 -0.46 14.49 10.24
N VAL A 154 -0.73 14.14 11.51
CA VAL A 154 -2.10 13.86 11.95
C VAL A 154 -2.97 15.10 11.77
N GLY A 155 -4.15 14.91 11.18
CA GLY A 155 -5.06 15.99 10.80
C GLY A 155 -4.86 16.47 9.36
N ASN A 156 -3.83 15.98 8.66
CA ASN A 156 -3.73 16.14 7.21
C ASN A 156 -4.74 15.21 6.54
N THR A 157 -5.92 15.72 6.24
CA THR A 157 -6.97 14.95 5.55
C THR A 157 -6.66 14.84 4.06
N ALA A 158 -6.74 13.62 3.52
CA ALA A 158 -6.60 13.39 2.09
C ALA A 158 -7.67 14.19 1.32
N PHE A 159 -7.20 15.09 0.46
CA PHE A 159 -8.06 15.88 -0.43
C PHE A 159 -8.65 15.03 -1.56
N GLU A 160 -7.86 14.07 -2.04
CA GLU A 160 -8.23 13.14 -3.10
C GLU A 160 -8.01 11.69 -2.69
N THR A 161 -8.82 10.81 -3.28
CA THR A 161 -8.57 9.37 -3.23
C THR A 161 -7.46 9.01 -4.21
N ALA A 162 -6.50 8.20 -3.76
CA ALA A 162 -5.36 7.70 -4.51
C ALA A 162 -5.79 7.14 -5.88
N ASP A 163 -5.02 7.47 -6.92
CA ASP A 163 -5.43 7.23 -8.29
C ASP A 163 -5.63 5.74 -8.61
N ILE A 164 -4.88 4.87 -7.94
CA ILE A 164 -5.04 3.41 -8.04
C ILE A 164 -6.35 2.89 -7.43
N LEU A 165 -6.92 3.59 -6.45
CA LEU A 165 -8.13 3.15 -5.76
C LEU A 165 -9.38 3.46 -6.60
N ARG A 166 -9.36 4.50 -7.42
CA ARG A 166 -10.46 4.91 -8.32
C ARG A 166 -10.91 3.77 -9.25
N PRO A 167 -10.05 3.15 -10.09
CA PRO A 167 -10.48 2.08 -10.98
C PRO A 167 -10.95 0.82 -10.24
N LEU A 168 -10.46 0.57 -9.02
CA LEU A 168 -10.94 -0.55 -8.20
C LEU A 168 -12.36 -0.28 -7.67
N TYR A 169 -12.60 0.95 -7.20
CA TYR A 169 -13.91 1.40 -6.74
C TYR A 169 -14.95 1.38 -7.86
N ASP A 170 -14.57 1.86 -9.05
CA ASP A 170 -15.39 1.85 -10.26
C ASP A 170 -15.68 0.42 -10.73
N ALA A 171 -14.74 -0.50 -10.54
CA ALA A 171 -14.96 -1.93 -10.76
C ALA A 171 -15.86 -2.59 -9.70
N GLY A 172 -16.30 -1.85 -8.69
CA GLY A 172 -17.33 -2.26 -7.73
C GLY A 172 -16.81 -2.78 -6.40
N CYS A 173 -15.54 -2.56 -6.04
CA CYS A 173 -15.03 -2.99 -4.74
C CYS A 173 -15.56 -2.11 -3.58
N ILE A 174 -15.34 -2.59 -2.35
CA ILE A 174 -15.74 -1.91 -1.11
C ILE A 174 -14.50 -1.68 -0.24
N PHE A 175 -14.17 -0.43 0.03
CA PHE A 175 -13.12 -0.10 0.98
C PHE A 175 -13.68 -0.07 2.40
N TYR A 176 -13.14 -0.90 3.29
CA TYR A 176 -13.75 -1.13 4.61
C TYR A 176 -12.77 -1.02 5.78
N VAL A 177 -11.46 -0.95 5.51
CA VAL A 177 -10.42 -0.89 6.54
C VAL A 177 -9.16 -0.24 5.97
N ARG A 178 -8.51 0.55 6.83
CA ARG A 178 -7.16 1.07 6.56
C ARG A 178 -6.15 0.43 7.50
N THR A 179 -4.96 0.16 7.00
CA THR A 179 -3.94 -0.65 7.69
C THR A 179 -2.69 0.11 8.10
N THR A 180 -2.08 -0.36 9.18
CA THR A 180 -0.88 0.24 9.77
C THR A 180 0.35 0.08 8.88
N GLN A 181 1.33 0.93 9.14
CA GLN A 181 2.59 1.03 8.42
C GLN A 181 3.67 1.61 9.35
N PRO A 182 4.97 1.41 9.12
CA PRO A 182 6.01 2.03 9.94
C PRO A 182 6.06 3.54 9.78
N GLN A 183 6.67 4.19 10.78
CA GLN A 183 7.01 5.60 10.70
C GLN A 183 7.83 5.86 9.43
N THR A 184 7.47 6.89 8.66
CA THR A 184 8.12 7.29 7.40
C THR A 184 7.96 6.31 6.23
N LEU A 185 7.30 5.17 6.41
CA LEU A 185 7.21 4.07 5.41
C LEU A 185 8.54 3.36 5.10
N MET A 186 9.67 3.84 5.61
CA MET A 186 11.01 3.36 5.24
C MET A 186 11.56 2.31 6.21
N HIS A 187 10.78 1.24 6.45
CA HIS A 187 11.22 0.12 7.29
C HIS A 187 10.56 -1.21 6.87
N LEU A 188 11.30 -2.33 6.98
CA LEU A 188 10.79 -3.70 6.73
C LEU A 188 10.25 -4.37 8.00
N GLU A 189 9.78 -3.56 8.94
CA GLU A 189 8.96 -3.91 10.09
C GLU A 189 7.95 -2.79 10.26
N THR A 190 6.79 -3.08 10.84
CA THR A 190 5.69 -2.13 10.99
C THR A 190 5.59 -1.67 12.44
N SER A 191 6.19 -0.51 12.71
CA SER A 191 6.17 0.16 14.01
C SER A 191 6.13 1.67 13.82
N ASN A 192 5.21 2.35 14.50
CA ASN A 192 5.16 3.82 14.53
C ASN A 192 4.64 4.31 15.89
N ASN A 193 4.86 5.59 16.18
CA ASN A 193 4.44 6.20 17.45
C ASN A 193 2.92 6.36 17.60
N LEU A 194 2.16 6.37 16.50
CA LEU A 194 0.70 6.54 16.52
C LEU A 194 -0.02 5.28 16.99
N TYR A 195 0.36 4.12 16.46
CA TYR A 195 -0.35 2.87 16.66
C TYR A 195 0.49 1.82 17.38
N GLY A 196 1.80 2.00 17.49
CA GLY A 196 2.73 1.01 18.05
C GLY A 196 3.19 -0.02 17.02
N VAL A 197 3.50 -1.22 17.50
CA VAL A 197 4.03 -2.32 16.68
C VAL A 197 2.88 -3.17 16.14
N THR A 198 2.94 -3.50 14.84
CA THR A 198 2.11 -4.54 14.22
C THR A 198 2.87 -5.86 14.19
N VAL A 199 2.33 -6.86 14.86
CA VAL A 199 3.00 -8.15 15.07
C VAL A 199 2.52 -9.22 14.08
N ASN A 200 3.30 -10.29 13.94
CA ASN A 200 2.98 -11.42 13.07
C ASN A 200 1.95 -12.37 13.71
N GLY A 201 0.98 -12.84 12.93
CA GLY A 201 -0.04 -13.78 13.41
C GLY A 201 0.49 -15.18 13.78
N PHE A 202 1.56 -15.66 13.14
CA PHE A 202 2.19 -16.95 13.46
C PHE A 202 2.97 -16.90 14.78
N ASN A 203 3.58 -15.76 15.08
CA ASN A 203 4.30 -15.52 16.34
C ASN A 203 4.32 -14.01 16.64
N ARG A 204 3.61 -13.60 17.69
CA ARG A 204 3.45 -12.19 18.09
C ARG A 204 4.72 -11.53 18.60
N ASN A 205 5.80 -12.29 18.85
CA ASN A 205 7.12 -11.73 19.13
C ASN A 205 7.92 -11.40 17.86
N LEU A 206 7.37 -11.67 16.67
CA LEU A 206 8.02 -11.42 15.39
C LEU A 206 7.34 -10.29 14.62
N SER A 207 8.12 -9.64 13.78
CA SER A 207 7.67 -8.59 12.88
C SER A 207 6.68 -9.12 11.83
N SER A 208 5.62 -8.34 11.58
CA SER A 208 4.72 -8.52 10.45
C SER A 208 5.36 -8.20 9.08
N GLY A 209 6.64 -7.80 9.05
CA GLY A 209 7.27 -7.21 7.88
C GLY A 209 6.86 -5.75 7.70
N GLY A 210 7.29 -5.13 6.62
CA GLY A 210 6.98 -3.73 6.36
C GLY A 210 7.41 -3.28 4.97
N SER A 211 6.96 -2.12 4.51
CA SER A 211 6.13 -1.17 5.23
C SER A 211 4.62 -1.43 5.13
N SER A 212 4.19 -2.40 4.33
CA SER A 212 2.78 -2.82 4.25
C SER A 212 2.46 -3.95 5.26
N GLY A 213 3.01 -3.89 6.47
CA GLY A 213 2.84 -4.97 7.46
C GLY A 213 1.45 -5.04 8.06
N GLY A 214 0.72 -3.93 8.13
CA GLY A 214 -0.71 -3.94 8.44
C GLY A 214 -1.51 -4.77 7.43
N GLU A 215 -1.30 -4.54 6.12
CA GLU A 215 -1.90 -5.38 5.06
C GLU A 215 -1.51 -6.85 5.23
N GLY A 216 -0.21 -7.15 5.40
CA GLY A 216 0.28 -8.51 5.56
C GLY A 216 -0.36 -9.23 6.75
N ALA A 217 -0.39 -8.61 7.93
CA ALA A 217 -0.94 -9.19 9.15
C ALA A 217 -2.48 -9.36 9.06
N LEU A 218 -3.19 -8.37 8.50
CA LEU A 218 -4.64 -8.43 8.32
C LEU A 218 -5.04 -9.55 7.35
N ILE A 219 -4.39 -9.61 6.18
CA ILE A 219 -4.68 -10.62 5.15
C ILE A 219 -4.24 -12.01 5.63
N GLY A 220 -3.12 -12.13 6.35
CA GLY A 220 -2.64 -13.38 6.95
C GLY A 220 -3.67 -14.00 7.90
N LEU A 221 -4.35 -13.17 8.71
CA LEU A 221 -5.46 -13.60 9.57
C LEU A 221 -6.81 -13.73 8.86
N ARG A 222 -6.82 -13.58 7.52
CA ARG A 222 -8.01 -13.55 6.65
C ARG A 222 -9.01 -12.45 7.00
N GLY A 223 -8.56 -11.42 7.73
CA GLY A 223 -9.34 -10.22 7.99
C GLY A 223 -9.55 -9.36 6.75
N SER A 224 -8.81 -9.64 5.67
CA SER A 224 -8.99 -9.17 4.30
C SER A 224 -8.62 -10.29 3.32
N CYS A 225 -9.21 -10.28 2.13
CA CYS A 225 -8.93 -11.26 1.08
C CYS A 225 -8.11 -10.69 -0.10
N LEU A 226 -8.09 -9.36 -0.24
CA LEU A 226 -7.31 -8.61 -1.22
C LEU A 226 -7.03 -7.22 -0.63
N GLY A 227 -5.81 -6.73 -0.82
CA GLY A 227 -5.37 -5.48 -0.24
C GLY A 227 -4.39 -4.70 -1.11
N VAL A 228 -4.24 -3.41 -0.82
CA VAL A 228 -3.43 -2.48 -1.61
C VAL A 228 -2.24 -1.99 -0.79
N GLY A 229 -1.03 -2.40 -1.20
CA GLY A 229 0.24 -2.00 -0.58
C GLY A 229 1.15 -1.27 -1.54
N THR A 230 2.31 -0.85 -1.05
CA THR A 230 3.36 -0.19 -1.86
C THR A 230 4.74 -0.80 -1.60
N ASP A 231 5.62 -0.74 -2.60
CA ASP A 231 6.95 -1.36 -2.58
C ASP A 231 7.98 -0.48 -3.29
N ILE A 232 8.94 0.04 -2.53
CA ILE A 232 10.16 0.66 -3.05
C ILE A 232 11.37 -0.26 -2.87
N GLY A 233 11.47 -0.92 -1.70
CA GLY A 233 12.59 -1.78 -1.32
C GLY A 233 12.18 -3.13 -0.73
N GLY A 234 10.97 -3.63 -1.02
CA GLY A 234 10.44 -4.89 -0.47
C GLY A 234 9.12 -4.76 0.26
N SER A 235 8.50 -3.58 0.26
CA SER A 235 7.39 -3.28 1.16
C SER A 235 6.04 -3.93 0.86
N ILE A 236 5.90 -4.64 -0.27
CA ILE A 236 4.81 -5.61 -0.51
C ILE A 236 5.31 -7.03 -0.22
N ARG A 237 6.50 -7.36 -0.73
CA ARG A 237 7.06 -8.72 -0.71
C ARG A 237 7.44 -9.21 0.69
N SER A 238 8.05 -8.35 1.51
CA SER A 238 8.43 -8.65 2.90
C SER A 238 7.21 -8.99 3.77
N PRO A 239 6.18 -8.13 3.88
CA PRO A 239 5.01 -8.48 4.69
C PRO A 239 4.21 -9.64 4.10
N ALA A 240 4.22 -9.84 2.78
CA ALA A 240 3.62 -11.03 2.18
C ALA A 240 4.32 -12.33 2.63
N ALA A 241 5.65 -12.36 2.55
CA ALA A 241 6.45 -13.51 2.97
C ALA A 241 6.33 -13.79 4.48
N ASN A 242 6.37 -12.74 5.32
CA ASN A 242 6.29 -12.88 6.77
C ASN A 242 4.94 -13.45 7.23
N ASN A 243 3.83 -13.10 6.56
CA ASN A 243 2.48 -13.48 6.98
C ASN A 243 1.87 -14.62 6.13
N GLY A 244 2.65 -15.24 5.24
CA GLY A 244 2.22 -16.40 4.47
C GLY A 244 1.14 -16.09 3.43
N VAL A 245 1.23 -14.92 2.78
CA VAL A 245 0.29 -14.48 1.74
C VAL A 245 1.05 -14.16 0.44
N TYR A 246 0.33 -14.00 -0.66
CA TYR A 246 0.91 -13.57 -1.94
C TYR A 246 0.99 -12.04 -1.99
N GLY A 247 2.05 -11.53 -2.61
CA GLY A 247 2.20 -10.11 -2.89
C GLY A 247 2.95 -9.90 -4.21
N LEU A 248 2.49 -8.95 -5.02
CA LEU A 248 3.11 -8.62 -6.30
C LEU A 248 3.64 -7.19 -6.28
N ARG A 249 4.94 -7.04 -6.52
CA ARG A 249 5.56 -5.77 -6.90
C ARG A 249 5.56 -5.68 -8.44
N PRO A 250 4.69 -4.87 -9.06
CA PRO A 250 4.74 -4.67 -10.51
C PRO A 250 5.95 -3.82 -10.92
N THR A 251 6.17 -3.74 -12.23
CA THR A 251 7.14 -2.81 -12.83
C THR A 251 6.80 -1.37 -12.47
N SER A 252 7.81 -0.53 -12.23
CA SER A 252 7.62 0.91 -12.08
C SER A 252 6.90 1.53 -13.28
N TYR A 253 6.11 2.58 -13.04
CA TYR A 253 5.25 3.23 -14.04
C TYR A 253 4.19 2.32 -14.70
N ARG A 254 3.89 1.15 -14.09
CA ARG A 254 2.80 0.29 -14.58
C ARG A 254 1.42 0.69 -14.03
N LEU A 255 1.38 1.20 -12.81
CA LEU A 255 0.17 1.61 -12.10
C LEU A 255 0.34 3.03 -11.58
N PRO A 256 -0.75 3.82 -11.51
CA PRO A 256 -0.70 5.19 -11.03
C PRO A 256 -0.33 5.25 -9.54
N MET A 257 0.43 6.27 -9.16
CA MET A 257 0.93 6.49 -7.79
C MET A 257 0.51 7.84 -7.20
N GLY A 258 -0.37 8.60 -7.88
CA GLY A 258 -0.80 9.91 -7.42
C GLY A 258 -1.72 9.86 -6.19
N SER A 259 -1.82 11.00 -5.50
CA SER A 259 -2.65 11.20 -4.31
C SER A 259 -2.33 10.26 -3.14
N GLN A 260 -1.03 10.07 -2.87
CA GLN A 260 -0.49 9.37 -1.69
C GLN A 260 0.45 10.28 -0.90
N SER A 261 0.73 9.94 0.35
CA SER A 261 1.66 10.68 1.21
C SER A 261 2.91 9.86 1.49
N ALA A 262 4.08 10.45 1.27
CA ALA A 262 5.36 9.82 1.54
C ALA A 262 6.43 10.89 1.76
N THR A 263 7.53 10.50 2.39
CA THR A 263 8.75 11.31 2.37
C THR A 263 9.39 11.27 0.98
N MET A 264 10.26 12.24 0.69
CA MET A 264 11.09 12.23 -0.54
C MET A 264 10.28 12.30 -1.84
N GLN A 265 9.28 13.20 -1.89
CA GLN A 265 8.63 13.53 -3.16
C GLN A 265 9.68 14.00 -4.19
N GLY A 266 9.58 13.50 -5.42
CA GLY A 266 10.54 13.79 -6.49
C GLY A 266 11.72 12.81 -6.59
N GLU A 267 11.74 11.72 -5.82
CA GLU A 267 12.71 10.63 -6.01
C GLU A 267 12.44 9.88 -7.33
N GLU A 268 13.40 9.96 -8.26
CA GLU A 268 13.29 9.38 -9.60
C GLU A 268 14.27 8.22 -9.86
N HIS A 269 15.28 8.02 -9.00
CA HIS A 269 16.27 6.97 -9.19
C HIS A 269 15.71 5.60 -8.80
N ILE A 270 14.94 5.53 -7.70
CA ILE A 270 14.30 4.30 -7.22
C ILE A 270 12.80 4.55 -7.06
N VAL A 271 12.08 4.32 -8.15
CA VAL A 271 10.65 4.65 -8.23
C VAL A 271 9.82 3.63 -7.45
N PRO A 272 9.02 4.06 -6.46
CA PRO A 272 8.11 3.18 -5.73
C PRO A 272 6.98 2.69 -6.62
N VAL A 273 6.38 1.56 -6.25
CA VAL A 273 5.19 1.03 -6.94
C VAL A 273 4.07 0.72 -5.96
N VAL A 274 2.84 0.70 -6.47
CA VAL A 274 1.65 0.15 -5.80
C VAL A 274 1.40 -1.25 -6.33
N GLY A 275 0.90 -2.15 -5.49
CA GLY A 275 0.55 -3.50 -5.92
C GLY A 275 -0.29 -4.26 -4.90
N PRO A 276 -0.84 -5.41 -5.33
CA PRO A 276 -1.76 -6.18 -4.51
C PRO A 276 -1.07 -7.13 -3.53
N LEU A 277 -1.74 -7.37 -2.41
CA LEU A 277 -1.52 -8.52 -1.53
C LEU A 277 -2.82 -9.34 -1.44
N SER A 278 -2.72 -10.67 -1.39
CA SER A 278 -3.89 -11.54 -1.29
C SER A 278 -3.55 -12.91 -0.72
N THR A 279 -4.57 -13.56 -0.16
CA THR A 279 -4.53 -14.96 0.24
C THR A 279 -4.42 -15.95 -0.93
N HIS A 280 -4.73 -15.51 -2.16
CA HIS A 280 -4.78 -16.36 -3.35
C HIS A 280 -4.15 -15.69 -4.56
N LEU A 281 -3.32 -16.43 -5.30
CA LEU A 281 -2.61 -15.92 -6.49
C LEU A 281 -3.55 -15.33 -7.58
N PRO A 282 -4.69 -15.96 -7.94
CA PRO A 282 -5.59 -15.41 -8.97
C PRO A 282 -6.12 -14.01 -8.66
N ALA A 283 -6.24 -13.65 -7.38
CA ALA A 283 -6.70 -12.32 -6.99
C ALA A 283 -5.66 -11.23 -7.29
N LEU A 284 -4.36 -11.56 -7.30
CA LEU A 284 -3.33 -10.63 -7.75
C LEU A 284 -3.48 -10.33 -9.24
N SER A 285 -3.71 -11.37 -10.07
CA SER A 285 -3.95 -11.21 -11.51
C SER A 285 -5.20 -10.39 -11.77
N LEU A 286 -6.29 -10.65 -11.04
CA LEU A 286 -7.52 -9.87 -11.15
C LEU A 286 -7.32 -8.40 -10.80
N PHE A 287 -6.63 -8.10 -9.69
CA PHE A 287 -6.31 -6.73 -9.32
C PHE A 287 -5.55 -6.02 -10.45
N MET A 288 -4.51 -6.66 -10.98
CA MET A 288 -3.69 -6.09 -12.04
C MET A 288 -4.50 -5.88 -13.33
N SER A 289 -5.32 -6.86 -13.73
CA SER A 289 -6.12 -6.77 -14.95
C SER A 289 -7.18 -5.68 -14.86
N VAL A 290 -7.82 -5.50 -13.70
CA VAL A 290 -8.78 -4.42 -13.46
C VAL A 290 -8.11 -3.06 -13.51
N ALA A 291 -7.02 -2.88 -12.75
CA ALA A 291 -6.32 -1.61 -12.68
C ALA A 291 -5.75 -1.19 -14.04
N ILE A 292 -5.12 -2.11 -14.78
CA ILE A 292 -4.55 -1.83 -16.11
C ILE A 292 -5.66 -1.71 -17.16
N GLY A 293 -6.74 -2.49 -17.04
CA GLY A 293 -7.90 -2.46 -17.94
C GLY A 293 -8.63 -1.13 -17.95
N SER A 294 -8.53 -0.35 -16.86
CA SER A 294 -9.01 1.04 -16.80
C SER A 294 -8.23 2.02 -17.69
N LYS A 295 -7.13 1.56 -18.31
CA LYS A 295 -6.22 2.35 -19.15
C LYS A 295 -5.72 3.62 -18.43
N PRO A 296 -5.08 3.46 -17.26
CA PRO A 296 -4.73 4.60 -16.40
C PRO A 296 -3.77 5.59 -17.07
N TRP A 297 -3.02 5.15 -18.09
CA TRP A 297 -2.15 6.01 -18.89
C TRP A 297 -2.87 7.10 -19.70
N LEU A 298 -4.20 7.03 -19.84
CA LEU A 298 -4.99 8.10 -20.46
C LEU A 298 -5.13 9.31 -19.54
N SER A 299 -5.05 9.10 -18.23
CA SER A 299 -5.11 10.16 -17.21
C SER A 299 -3.73 10.55 -16.71
N ASP A 300 -2.81 9.58 -16.62
CA ASP A 300 -1.42 9.78 -16.20
C ASP A 300 -0.46 9.41 -17.35
N PRO A 301 0.01 10.38 -18.16
CA PRO A 301 0.86 10.12 -19.32
C PRO A 301 2.27 9.63 -18.95
N MET A 302 2.65 9.61 -17.66
CA MET A 302 3.91 9.01 -17.20
C MET A 302 3.87 7.48 -17.22
N LEU A 303 2.68 6.89 -17.25
CA LEU A 303 2.53 5.43 -17.22
C LEU A 303 2.81 4.80 -18.58
N VAL A 304 3.39 3.60 -18.54
CA VAL A 304 3.63 2.82 -19.75
C VAL A 304 2.27 2.36 -20.32
N PRO A 305 1.90 2.73 -21.56
CA PRO A 305 0.61 2.42 -22.16
C PRO A 305 0.56 0.97 -22.66
N LEU A 306 0.73 0.01 -21.74
CA LEU A 306 0.78 -1.43 -22.03
C LEU A 306 -0.47 -2.13 -21.47
N PRO A 307 -1.43 -2.53 -22.32
CA PRO A 307 -2.61 -3.27 -21.92
C PRO A 307 -2.28 -4.56 -21.16
N TRP A 308 -3.23 -5.02 -20.35
CA TRP A 308 -3.13 -6.33 -19.72
C TRP A 308 -3.14 -7.42 -20.82
N ARG A 309 -2.25 -8.40 -20.69
CA ARG A 309 -2.15 -9.51 -21.64
C ARG A 309 -2.68 -10.75 -20.94
N GLU A 310 -3.77 -11.29 -21.47
CA GLU A 310 -4.27 -12.61 -21.08
C GLU A 310 -3.25 -13.71 -21.41
N GLU A 311 -3.37 -14.86 -20.74
CA GLU A 311 -2.48 -16.02 -20.92
C GLU A 311 -2.40 -16.50 -22.38
N SER A 312 -3.46 -16.28 -23.17
CA SER A 312 -3.49 -16.57 -24.61
C SER A 312 -2.45 -15.79 -25.42
N HIS A 313 -1.88 -14.72 -24.85
CA HIS A 313 -0.79 -13.94 -25.48
C HIS A 313 0.60 -14.43 -25.08
N PHE A 314 0.71 -15.47 -24.26
CA PHE A 314 2.01 -16.03 -23.92
C PHE A 314 2.58 -16.82 -25.10
N PRO A 315 3.91 -16.81 -25.30
CA PRO A 315 4.51 -17.32 -26.52
C PRO A 315 4.25 -18.82 -26.67
N LEU A 316 3.63 -19.19 -27.78
CA LEU A 316 3.46 -20.58 -28.21
C LEU A 316 4.68 -21.04 -29.02
N ASN A 317 4.98 -22.33 -28.93
CA ASN A 317 5.86 -23.01 -29.85
C ASN A 317 5.16 -23.13 -31.20
N ALA A 318 5.74 -22.52 -32.23
CA ALA A 318 5.17 -22.46 -33.58
C ALA A 318 4.95 -23.84 -34.24
N VAL A 319 5.65 -24.88 -33.78
CA VAL A 319 5.56 -26.25 -34.35
C VAL A 319 4.54 -27.10 -33.60
N THR A 320 4.49 -27.02 -32.28
CA THR A 320 3.61 -27.88 -31.46
C THR A 320 2.29 -27.23 -31.08
N GLY A 321 2.15 -25.91 -31.29
CA GLY A 321 1.00 -25.12 -30.82
C GLY A 321 0.89 -25.04 -29.28
N ARG A 322 1.83 -25.63 -28.55
CA ARG A 322 1.87 -25.63 -27.08
C ARG A 322 2.62 -24.41 -26.58
N MET A 323 2.35 -24.00 -25.34
CA MET A 323 3.13 -23.00 -24.64
C MET A 323 4.64 -23.28 -24.74
N LYS A 324 5.42 -22.26 -25.09
CA LYS A 324 6.87 -22.36 -25.11
C LYS A 324 7.35 -22.66 -23.69
N LYS A 325 8.21 -23.67 -23.58
CA LYS A 325 8.85 -24.07 -22.32
C LYS A 325 9.43 -22.84 -21.61
N MET A 326 9.04 -22.62 -20.37
CA MET A 326 9.47 -21.45 -19.61
C MET A 326 10.82 -21.74 -18.92
N LYS A 327 11.81 -20.90 -19.18
CA LYS A 327 13.14 -21.01 -18.58
C LYS A 327 13.18 -20.20 -17.28
N ILE A 328 13.44 -20.89 -16.17
CA ILE A 328 13.42 -20.33 -14.82
C ILE A 328 14.85 -20.32 -14.28
N GLY A 329 15.39 -19.12 -14.06
CA GLY A 329 16.66 -18.91 -13.36
C GLY A 329 16.46 -19.00 -11.85
N VAL A 330 17.27 -19.80 -11.16
CA VAL A 330 17.23 -19.99 -9.72
C VAL A 330 18.41 -19.25 -9.10
N MET A 331 18.13 -18.15 -8.40
CA MET A 331 19.10 -17.47 -7.55
C MET A 331 18.98 -18.00 -6.12
N ARG A 332 20.03 -18.65 -5.62
CA ARG A 332 20.05 -19.18 -4.24
C ARG A 332 20.58 -18.18 -3.24
N TRP A 333 21.49 -17.32 -3.69
CA TRP A 333 22.14 -16.29 -2.90
C TRP A 333 22.59 -15.20 -3.87
N ASP A 334 22.38 -13.95 -3.47
CA ASP A 334 22.75 -12.77 -4.23
C ASP A 334 24.23 -12.36 -4.01
N GLY A 335 24.94 -13.00 -3.08
CA GLY A 335 26.30 -12.61 -2.71
C GLY A 335 26.37 -11.51 -1.64
N VAL A 336 25.22 -10.97 -1.19
CA VAL A 336 25.11 -9.88 -0.23
C VAL A 336 24.47 -10.35 1.08
N VAL A 337 23.30 -10.99 1.01
CA VAL A 337 22.56 -11.50 2.19
C VAL A 337 22.38 -13.01 2.08
N MET A 338 23.15 -13.76 2.86
CA MET A 338 23.05 -15.23 2.89
C MET A 338 21.70 -15.67 3.46
N PRO A 339 20.85 -16.39 2.71
CA PRO A 339 19.57 -16.84 3.23
C PRO A 339 19.74 -17.90 4.33
N HIS A 340 18.85 -17.88 5.32
CA HIS A 340 18.82 -18.91 6.36
C HIS A 340 18.48 -20.29 5.77
N PRO A 341 18.91 -21.40 6.42
CA PRO A 341 18.67 -22.75 5.94
C PRO A 341 17.19 -23.08 5.59
N PRO A 342 16.17 -22.62 6.35
CA PRO A 342 14.77 -22.86 5.97
C PRO A 342 14.36 -22.19 4.65
N ILE A 343 14.95 -21.04 4.29
CA ILE A 343 14.68 -20.35 3.02
C ILE A 343 15.31 -21.12 1.87
N LEU A 344 16.57 -21.56 2.03
CA LEU A 344 17.25 -22.39 1.02
C LEU A 344 16.48 -23.70 0.77
N ARG A 345 16.01 -24.35 1.84
CA ARG A 345 15.16 -25.54 1.74
C ARG A 345 13.87 -25.25 0.97
N ALA A 346 13.20 -24.13 1.23
CA ALA A 346 11.98 -23.76 0.51
C ALA A 346 12.25 -23.53 -0.99
N ILE A 347 13.38 -22.91 -1.35
CA ILE A 347 13.83 -22.79 -2.74
C ILE A 347 14.03 -24.18 -3.37
N ASP A 348 14.71 -25.09 -2.67
CA ASP A 348 14.93 -26.47 -3.16
C ASP A 348 13.64 -27.24 -3.39
N GLU A 349 12.66 -27.09 -2.50
CA GLU A 349 11.34 -27.71 -2.67
C GLU A 349 10.62 -27.20 -3.92
N VAL A 350 10.68 -25.89 -4.20
CA VAL A 350 10.11 -25.30 -5.42
C VAL A 350 10.87 -25.79 -6.66
N VAL A 351 12.20 -25.78 -6.63
CA VAL A 351 13.05 -26.27 -7.72
C VAL A 351 12.75 -27.73 -8.04
N LYS A 352 12.60 -28.58 -7.02
CA LYS A 352 12.24 -30.00 -7.18
C LYS A 352 10.89 -30.14 -7.87
N LYS A 353 9.87 -29.37 -7.46
CA LYS A 353 8.54 -29.39 -8.09
C LYS A 353 8.59 -28.92 -9.54
N LEU A 354 9.30 -27.83 -9.84
CA LEU A 354 9.46 -27.33 -11.21
C LEU A 354 10.18 -28.33 -12.11
N ARG A 355 11.24 -28.98 -11.62
CA ARG A 355 11.98 -30.01 -12.37
C ARG A 355 11.15 -31.26 -12.65
N ALA A 356 10.15 -31.57 -11.82
CA ALA A 356 9.22 -32.66 -12.09
C ALA A 356 8.33 -32.37 -13.32
N TRP A 357 8.11 -31.10 -13.64
CA TRP A 357 7.33 -30.61 -14.79
C TRP A 357 8.27 -30.23 -15.95
N LYS A 358 9.20 -31.14 -16.28
CA LYS A 358 10.30 -30.90 -17.24
C LYS A 358 9.85 -30.59 -18.67
N ASP A 359 8.61 -30.92 -19.03
CA ASP A 359 8.05 -30.62 -20.36
C ASP A 359 7.59 -29.16 -20.44
N GLU A 360 7.30 -28.52 -19.30
CA GLU A 360 6.83 -27.13 -19.20
C GLU A 360 7.93 -26.17 -18.74
N PHE A 361 8.87 -26.63 -17.89
CA PHE A 361 9.89 -25.77 -17.29
C PHE A 361 11.33 -26.25 -17.56
N GLU A 362 12.20 -25.30 -17.92
CA GLU A 362 13.65 -25.47 -17.94
C GLU A 362 14.23 -24.74 -16.72
N VAL A 363 14.71 -25.46 -15.72
CA VAL A 363 15.25 -24.86 -14.50
C VAL A 363 16.77 -24.77 -14.60
N VAL A 364 17.31 -23.56 -14.53
CA VAL A 364 18.76 -23.30 -14.56
C VAL A 364 19.21 -22.57 -13.31
N GLU A 365 20.34 -22.96 -12.75
CA GLU A 365 20.97 -22.19 -11.68
C GLU A 365 21.48 -20.87 -12.25
N TRP A 366 21.22 -19.76 -11.56
CA TRP A 366 21.63 -18.43 -11.97
C TRP A 366 22.42 -17.76 -10.85
N LYS A 367 23.65 -17.35 -11.18
CA LYS A 367 24.55 -16.67 -10.27
C LYS A 367 24.53 -15.18 -10.58
N GLU A 368 24.01 -14.39 -9.65
CA GLU A 368 24.14 -12.94 -9.70
C GLU A 368 25.60 -12.54 -9.39
N THR A 369 26.14 -11.61 -10.16
CA THR A 369 27.55 -11.18 -10.07
C THR A 369 27.71 -9.70 -9.72
N LYS A 370 26.63 -8.93 -9.81
CA LYS A 370 26.63 -7.47 -9.63
C LYS A 370 25.74 -6.99 -8.50
N ALA A 371 25.10 -7.87 -7.73
CA ALA A 371 24.22 -7.46 -6.63
C ALA A 371 24.92 -6.57 -5.60
N ALA A 372 26.16 -6.90 -5.21
CA ALA A 372 26.94 -6.06 -4.29
C ALA A 372 27.17 -4.65 -4.85
N GLN A 373 27.62 -4.56 -6.12
CA GLN A 373 27.79 -3.27 -6.79
C GLN A 373 26.47 -2.50 -6.92
N ALA A 374 25.38 -3.18 -7.26
CA ALA A 374 24.06 -2.58 -7.37
C ALA A 374 23.60 -2.05 -6.00
N TRP A 375 23.84 -2.79 -4.92
CA TRP A 375 23.55 -2.35 -3.55
C TRP A 375 24.34 -1.08 -3.18
N ASP A 376 25.64 -1.04 -3.48
CA ASP A 376 26.48 0.16 -3.22
C ASP A 376 25.94 1.41 -3.95
N ILE A 377 25.51 1.24 -5.21
CA ILE A 377 24.90 2.31 -6.00
C ILE A 377 23.55 2.73 -5.41
N ILE A 378 22.68 1.77 -5.11
CA ILE A 378 21.34 2.00 -4.55
C ILE A 378 21.43 2.75 -3.22
N VAL A 379 22.31 2.33 -2.31
CA VAL A 379 22.50 3.00 -1.02
C VAL A 379 23.00 4.43 -1.22
N SER A 380 23.90 4.65 -2.18
CA SER A 380 24.44 5.99 -2.48
C SER A 380 23.38 6.95 -3.05
N LEU A 381 22.42 6.44 -3.80
CA LEU A 381 21.31 7.21 -4.38
C LEU A 381 20.19 7.45 -3.35
N ALA A 382 19.78 6.39 -2.63
CA ALA A 382 18.66 6.43 -1.69
C ALA A 382 18.97 7.21 -0.41
N PHE A 383 20.23 7.17 0.04
CA PHE A 383 20.68 7.84 1.25
C PHE A 383 21.80 8.78 0.86
N CYS A 384 21.46 9.99 0.41
CA CYS A 384 22.45 11.01 0.09
C CYS A 384 23.43 11.13 1.27
N PRO A 385 24.72 10.81 1.10
CA PRO A 385 25.64 10.80 2.21
C PRO A 385 25.73 12.22 2.77
N LEU A 386 25.51 12.36 4.08
CA LEU A 386 25.56 13.65 4.80
C LEU A 386 26.80 14.48 4.43
N LYS A 387 27.90 13.86 3.97
CA LYS A 387 29.11 14.53 3.47
C LYS A 387 28.83 15.53 2.33
N LEU A 388 27.91 15.25 1.41
CA LEU A 388 27.54 16.18 0.33
C LEU A 388 26.68 17.35 0.87
N LEU A 389 25.85 17.09 1.87
CA LEU A 389 25.06 18.10 2.55
C LEU A 389 25.92 19.02 3.42
N VAL A 390 26.94 18.50 4.11
CA VAL A 390 27.86 19.31 4.92
C VAL A 390 28.70 20.24 4.02
N GLY A 391 29.08 19.79 2.82
CA GLY A 391 29.76 20.66 1.84
C GLY A 391 28.86 21.77 1.30
N SER A 392 27.58 21.49 1.04
CA SER A 392 26.61 22.47 0.56
C SER A 392 26.07 23.39 1.67
N ILE A 393 25.98 22.93 2.92
CA ILE A 393 25.72 23.75 4.12
C ILE A 393 26.92 24.66 4.43
N LEU A 394 28.16 24.21 4.20
CA LEU A 394 29.34 25.08 4.26
C LEU A 394 29.25 26.20 3.20
N ASN A 395 28.81 25.86 1.98
CA ASN A 395 28.62 26.86 0.92
C ASN A 395 27.47 27.84 1.24
N LEU A 396 26.37 27.39 1.85
CA LEU A 396 25.31 28.27 2.34
C LEU A 396 25.78 29.18 3.49
N ARG A 397 26.64 28.68 4.39
CA ARG A 397 27.28 29.52 5.42
C ARG A 397 28.23 30.54 4.79
N ILE A 398 28.99 30.18 3.76
CA ILE A 398 29.84 31.12 3.02
C ILE A 398 28.99 32.18 2.32
N VAL A 399 27.90 31.81 1.67
CA VAL A 399 26.95 32.76 1.05
C VAL A 399 26.32 33.68 2.10
N CYS A 400 25.89 33.16 3.25
CA CYS A 400 25.38 33.97 4.36
C CYS A 400 26.46 34.90 4.96
N ILE A 401 27.71 34.45 5.07
CA ILE A 401 28.84 35.27 5.54
C ILE A 401 29.19 36.36 4.52
N ILE A 402 29.16 36.05 3.22
CA ILE A 402 29.38 37.01 2.13
C ILE A 402 28.26 38.07 2.13
N LEU A 403 27.01 37.65 2.26
CA LEU A 403 25.85 38.56 2.34
C LEU A 403 25.89 39.43 3.60
N ARG A 404 26.32 38.87 4.74
CA ARG A 404 26.48 39.61 6.00
C ARG A 404 27.64 40.61 5.92
N ARG A 405 28.80 40.23 5.37
CA ARG A 405 29.94 41.13 5.12
C ARG A 405 29.62 42.22 4.09
N TRP A 406 28.82 41.90 3.07
CA TRP A 406 28.33 42.88 2.10
C TRP A 406 27.39 43.91 2.75
N ARG A 407 26.49 43.46 3.64
CA ARG A 407 25.61 44.34 4.41
C ARG A 407 26.39 45.22 5.40
N GLU A 408 27.39 44.66 6.09
CA GLU A 408 28.24 45.38 7.04
C GLU A 408 29.14 46.44 6.35
N ARG A 409 29.66 46.16 5.15
CA ARG A 409 30.41 47.14 4.33
C ARG A 409 29.54 48.28 3.81
N ARG A 410 28.23 48.04 3.59
CA ARG A 410 27.28 49.11 3.26
C ARG A 410 26.91 49.98 4.45
N THR A 411 26.90 49.43 5.66
CA THR A 411 26.62 50.21 6.88
C THR A 411 27.83 50.99 7.40
N SER A 412 29.06 50.56 7.10
CA SER A 412 30.29 51.26 7.52
C SER A 412 30.79 52.34 6.54
N SER A 413 30.18 52.46 5.36
CA SER A 413 30.56 53.46 4.34
C SER A 413 29.59 54.63 4.20
N ASN A 414 28.72 54.88 5.19
CA ASN A 414 27.91 56.10 5.26
C ASN A 414 28.71 57.32 5.75
N GLY A 415 29.79 57.60 5.01
CA GLY A 415 30.59 58.82 5.09
C GLY A 415 30.85 59.35 3.69
N ARG A 416 29.91 60.17 3.20
CA ARG A 416 30.00 61.13 2.07
C ARG A 416 29.87 60.61 0.62
N ASN A 417 28.92 61.28 -0.06
CA ASN A 417 28.82 61.63 -1.49
C ASN A 417 28.04 60.76 -2.50
N LYS A 418 26.85 61.28 -2.82
CA LYS A 418 26.20 61.56 -4.13
C LYS A 418 26.17 60.49 -5.25
N ARG A 419 24.92 60.15 -5.61
CA ARG A 419 24.35 59.84 -6.95
C ARG A 419 25.00 58.74 -7.78
N THR A 420 24.30 57.59 -7.88
CA THR A 420 23.80 56.97 -9.13
C THR A 420 22.97 55.72 -8.77
N ASN A 421 21.73 55.61 -9.28
CA ASN A 421 20.86 54.44 -9.06
C ASN A 421 21.36 53.21 -9.85
N PRO A 422 21.42 52.01 -9.26
CA PRO A 422 21.49 50.75 -10.00
C PRO A 422 20.09 50.21 -10.33
N PRO A 423 19.95 49.31 -11.32
CA PRO A 423 18.68 49.03 -11.98
C PRO A 423 17.74 48.19 -11.12
N ILE A 424 16.46 48.57 -11.17
CA ILE A 424 15.34 47.83 -10.60
C ILE A 424 15.00 46.71 -11.59
N ILE A 425 15.23 45.45 -11.21
CA ILE A 425 14.56 44.32 -11.86
C ILE A 425 13.17 44.23 -11.26
N ARG A 426 12.17 44.80 -11.96
CA ARG A 426 10.75 44.54 -11.74
C ARG A 426 10.42 43.20 -12.42
N MET A 427 9.86 42.25 -11.68
CA MET A 427 8.94 41.28 -12.26
C MET A 427 7.54 41.86 -12.09
N ASP A 428 7.01 42.41 -13.19
CA ASP A 428 5.62 42.87 -13.25
C ASP A 428 4.70 41.65 -13.38
N SER A 429 3.74 41.59 -12.48
CA SER A 429 2.52 40.80 -12.56
C SER A 429 1.45 41.63 -13.28
N ASN A 430 1.04 41.22 -14.49
CA ASN A 430 -0.36 41.05 -14.88
C ASN A 430 -0.61 40.85 -16.39
N ALA A 431 -1.70 40.12 -16.63
CA ALA A 431 -2.50 39.97 -17.85
C ALA A 431 -1.96 38.96 -18.89
N THR A 432 -2.71 37.93 -19.31
CA THR A 432 -4.11 38.03 -19.77
C THR A 432 -4.97 36.77 -19.55
N LYS A 433 -6.24 37.06 -19.25
CA LYS A 433 -7.45 36.23 -19.28
C LYS A 433 -7.66 35.42 -20.57
N SER A 434 -8.04 34.15 -20.44
CA SER A 434 -9.23 33.45 -21.01
C SER A 434 -9.05 31.96 -20.70
N SER A 435 -9.99 31.14 -20.24
CA SER A 435 -11.37 30.95 -20.65
C SER A 435 -12.24 30.41 -19.49
N LYS A 436 -13.49 30.87 -19.41
CA LYS A 436 -14.56 30.31 -18.59
C LYS A 436 -15.26 29.17 -19.35
N ALA A 437 -15.37 28.00 -18.72
CA ALA A 437 -16.46 27.00 -18.76
C ALA A 437 -15.87 25.75 -18.07
N SER A 438 -16.39 25.18 -16.98
CA SER A 438 -17.76 24.93 -16.54
C SER A 438 -17.80 24.79 -15.00
N ARG A 439 -18.84 25.37 -14.37
CA ARG A 439 -19.42 24.91 -13.09
C ARG A 439 -20.22 23.63 -13.43
N THR A 440 -20.35 22.58 -12.62
CA THR A 440 -20.82 22.45 -11.22
C THR A 440 -20.75 20.95 -10.91
N LEU A 441 -20.45 20.51 -9.68
CA LEU A 441 -21.00 19.28 -9.05
C LEU A 441 -20.44 19.06 -7.63
N TYR A 442 -21.37 18.74 -6.71
CA TYR A 442 -21.24 18.28 -5.32
C TYR A 442 -21.14 19.32 -4.20
N GLU A 443 -22.33 19.80 -3.79
CA GLU A 443 -22.74 19.80 -2.36
C GLU A 443 -23.27 18.41 -1.99
#